data_AF-A0A0P4UST4-F1
#
_entry.id   AF-A0A0P4UST4-F1
#
_cell.length_a   1.000
_cell.length_b   1.000
_cell.length_c   1.000
_cell.angle_alpha   90.00
_cell.angle_beta   90.00
_cell.angle_gamma   90.00
#
_symmetry.space_group_name_H-M   'P 1'
#
loop_
_entity.id
_entity.type
_entity.pdbx_description
1 polymer ?
#
loop_
_entity_poly.entity_id
_entity_poly.type
_entity_poly.pdbx_seq_one_letter_code
_entity_poly.pdbx_strand_id
1 'polypeptide(L)'
;MSSWRDRLNQFSGKSRFMVCRLFIHLAGDEVAPLLGILNRAGRDAIESEGDLQVLGEGLVEVCQSLLQYQTYWRSAANEGDAVWNEGEAGDYVNELFTDSAQRYLSAPELETGTESPNDELTLPVTQNLIVMITIAAEGEVPELETDLADLRALATGLKAIINLQYQERLRAIQIHFSPSRLGDELSSDQLLEFYPELIPL
;
A
#
# COMPACT_ATOMS: atom_id res chain seq x y z
N MET A 1 25.02 11.85 -5.42
CA MET A 1 25.36 13.24 -5.81
C MET A 1 24.18 14.21 -5.58
N SER A 2 23.35 14.01 -4.53
CA SER A 2 22.11 14.80 -4.32
C SER A 2 22.24 15.96 -3.32
N SER A 3 23.18 15.91 -2.37
CA SER A 3 23.15 16.78 -1.18
C SER A 3 23.29 18.29 -1.43
N TRP A 4 23.87 18.72 -2.57
CA TRP A 4 23.99 20.15 -2.88
C TRP A 4 22.72 20.74 -3.48
N ARG A 5 22.03 20.00 -4.37
CA ARG A 5 20.72 20.44 -4.91
C ARG A 5 19.66 20.44 -3.82
N ASP A 6 19.67 19.42 -2.97
CA ASP A 6 18.73 19.31 -1.84
C ASP A 6 18.86 20.50 -0.90
N ARG A 7 20.09 20.88 -0.56
CA ARG A 7 20.35 22.08 0.26
C ARG A 7 19.93 23.37 -0.44
N LEU A 8 20.23 23.54 -1.73
CA LEU A 8 19.80 24.71 -2.51
C LEU A 8 18.27 24.84 -2.57
N ASN A 9 17.55 23.73 -2.76
CA ASN A 9 16.09 23.72 -2.79
C ASN A 9 15.51 24.07 -1.41
N GLN A 10 16.05 23.52 -0.33
CA GLN A 10 15.66 23.85 1.05
C GLN A 10 15.88 25.34 1.37
N PHE A 11 17.03 25.91 0.96
CA PHE A 11 17.31 27.35 1.10
C PHE A 11 16.39 28.25 0.26
N SER A 12 15.82 27.73 -0.84
CA SER A 12 14.87 28.47 -1.68
C SER A 12 13.42 28.44 -1.17
N GLY A 13 13.16 27.76 -0.05
CA GLY A 13 11.82 27.64 0.55
C GLY A 13 10.91 26.60 -0.11
N LYS A 14 11.47 25.69 -0.91
CA LYS A 14 10.70 24.56 -1.48
C LYS A 14 10.47 23.48 -0.42
N SER A 15 9.23 23.02 -0.30
CA SER A 15 8.91 21.83 0.49
C SER A 15 9.36 20.57 -0.24
N ARG A 16 10.01 19.67 0.48
CA ARG A 16 10.35 18.33 0.01
C ARG A 16 9.17 17.41 0.23
N PHE A 17 8.91 16.52 -0.71
CA PHE A 17 7.92 15.47 -0.58
C PHE A 17 8.60 14.13 -0.87
N MET A 18 8.28 13.12 -0.06
CA MET A 18 8.65 11.74 -0.32
C MET A 18 7.40 11.05 -0.89
N VAL A 19 7.55 10.40 -2.03
CA VAL A 19 6.53 9.52 -2.61
C VAL A 19 7.07 8.11 -2.58
N CYS A 20 6.31 7.17 -2.04
CA CYS A 20 6.69 5.77 -2.09
C CYS A 20 5.49 4.85 -2.28
N ARG A 21 5.77 3.69 -2.86
CA ARG A 21 4.86 2.54 -2.95
C ARG A 21 5.54 1.35 -2.28
N LEU A 22 4.86 0.76 -1.31
CA LEU A 22 5.27 -0.47 -0.64
C LEU A 22 4.47 -1.64 -1.21
N PHE A 23 5.12 -2.79 -1.37
CA PHE A 23 4.51 -4.07 -1.68
C PHE A 23 4.79 -5.03 -0.52
N ILE A 24 3.73 -5.61 0.03
CA ILE A 24 3.83 -6.53 1.17
C ILE A 24 3.11 -7.80 0.81
N HIS A 25 3.87 -8.89 0.71
CA HIS A 25 3.33 -10.21 0.44
C HIS A 25 3.14 -10.98 1.74
N LEU A 26 1.89 -11.37 2.00
CA LEU A 26 1.52 -12.30 3.05
C LEU A 26 1.13 -13.64 2.44
N ALA A 27 1.57 -14.75 3.04
CA ALA A 27 1.11 -16.07 2.65
C ALA A 27 0.76 -16.97 3.84
N GLY A 28 -0.38 -17.64 3.72
CA GLY A 28 -0.92 -18.58 4.71
C GLY A 28 -2.43 -18.43 4.88
N ASP A 29 -3.07 -19.49 5.36
CA ASP A 29 -4.54 -19.61 5.40
C ASP A 29 -5.23 -18.60 6.35
N GLU A 30 -4.47 -17.97 7.25
CA GLU A 30 -4.99 -17.02 8.24
C GLU A 30 -4.98 -15.55 7.77
N VAL A 31 -4.65 -15.25 6.51
CA VAL A 31 -4.63 -13.86 6.00
C VAL A 31 -6.01 -13.33 5.63
N ALA A 32 -7.02 -14.19 5.53
CA ALA A 32 -8.38 -13.82 5.13
C ALA A 32 -9.01 -12.65 5.93
N PRO A 33 -8.84 -12.53 7.28
CA PRO A 33 -9.38 -11.38 8.01
C PRO A 33 -8.82 -10.03 7.54
N LEU A 34 -7.58 -9.99 7.03
CA LEU A 34 -6.97 -8.77 6.50
C LEU A 34 -7.72 -8.26 5.26
N LEU A 35 -8.27 -9.15 4.43
CA LEU A 35 -9.12 -8.76 3.30
C LEU A 35 -10.35 -7.98 3.76
N GLY A 36 -10.93 -8.32 4.92
CA GLY A 36 -12.08 -7.59 5.46
C GLY A 36 -11.74 -6.15 5.85
N ILE A 37 -10.54 -5.93 6.41
CA ILE A 37 -10.03 -4.60 6.76
C ILE A 37 -9.74 -3.79 5.48
N LEU A 38 -9.06 -4.41 4.50
CA LEU A 38 -8.75 -3.77 3.22
C LEU A 38 -10.01 -3.37 2.44
N ASN A 39 -11.01 -4.26 2.38
CA ASN A 39 -12.30 -3.95 1.75
C ASN A 39 -13.06 -2.83 2.47
N ARG A 40 -12.99 -2.77 3.81
CA ARG A 40 -13.60 -1.66 4.56
C ARG A 40 -12.90 -0.35 4.22
N ALA A 41 -11.57 -0.30 4.31
CA ALA A 41 -10.80 0.90 3.96
C ALA A 41 -11.08 1.37 2.53
N GLY A 42 -11.22 0.44 1.57
CA GLY A 42 -11.59 0.75 0.19
C GLY A 42 -13.02 1.31 0.04
N ARG A 43 -13.99 0.81 0.82
CA ARG A 43 -15.36 1.37 0.82
C ARG A 43 -15.40 2.75 1.48
N ASP A 44 -14.76 2.92 2.62
CA ASP A 44 -14.72 4.19 3.35
C ASP A 44 -14.03 5.29 2.50
N ALA A 45 -13.04 4.92 1.69
CA ALA A 45 -12.42 5.78 0.70
C ALA A 45 -13.43 6.31 -0.35
N ILE A 46 -14.31 5.43 -0.85
CA ILE A 46 -15.32 5.79 -1.87
C ILE A 46 -16.42 6.63 -1.23
N GLU A 47 -16.92 6.22 -0.06
CA GLU A 47 -18.00 6.91 0.65
C GLU A 47 -17.60 8.31 1.11
N SER A 48 -16.32 8.51 1.41
CA SER A 48 -15.76 9.81 1.79
C SER A 48 -15.30 10.67 0.61
N GLU A 49 -15.52 10.22 -0.63
CA GLU A 49 -15.03 10.88 -1.85
C GLU A 49 -13.50 11.15 -1.82
N GLY A 50 -12.75 10.26 -1.17
CA GLY A 50 -11.29 10.37 -1.04
C GLY A 50 -10.82 11.37 0.02
N ASP A 51 -11.63 11.65 1.05
CA ASP A 51 -11.21 12.49 2.17
C ASP A 51 -9.93 11.94 2.82
N LEU A 52 -8.88 12.78 2.87
CA LEU A 52 -7.55 12.36 3.29
C LEU A 52 -7.51 11.93 4.77
N GLN A 53 -8.37 12.49 5.62
CA GLN A 53 -8.45 12.11 7.02
C GLN A 53 -9.04 10.70 7.16
N VAL A 54 -10.14 10.42 6.45
CA VAL A 54 -10.76 9.08 6.43
C VAL A 54 -9.80 8.04 5.85
N LEU A 55 -9.13 8.36 4.73
CA LEU A 55 -8.11 7.51 4.13
C LEU A 55 -6.95 7.24 5.09
N GLY A 56 -6.52 8.27 5.82
CA GLY A 56 -5.45 8.17 6.80
C GLY A 56 -5.80 7.27 7.99
N GLU A 57 -7.03 7.34 8.49
CA GLU A 57 -7.53 6.45 9.54
C GLU A 57 -7.57 4.99 9.06
N GLY A 58 -8.08 4.75 7.85
CA GLY A 58 -8.06 3.43 7.22
C GLY A 58 -6.65 2.90 7.01
N LEU A 59 -5.71 3.75 6.58
CA LEU A 59 -4.30 3.40 6.42
C LEU A 59 -3.66 3.00 7.76
N VAL A 60 -3.98 3.69 8.84
CA VAL A 60 -3.51 3.34 10.18
C VAL A 60 -4.03 1.95 10.59
N GLU A 61 -5.31 1.65 10.37
CA GLU A 61 -5.87 0.32 10.63
C GLU A 61 -5.14 -0.76 9.82
N VAL A 62 -4.94 -0.54 8.52
CA VAL A 62 -4.23 -1.46 7.61
C VAL A 62 -2.78 -1.69 8.08
N CYS A 63 -2.01 -0.64 8.36
CA CYS A 63 -0.63 -0.78 8.84
C CYS A 63 -0.54 -1.50 10.19
N GLN A 64 -1.48 -1.24 11.11
CA GLN A 64 -1.54 -1.94 12.40
C GLN A 64 -1.85 -3.42 12.21
N SER A 65 -2.80 -3.77 11.35
CA SER A 65 -3.10 -5.15 11.03
C SER A 65 -1.91 -5.84 10.39
N LEU A 66 -1.27 -5.22 9.39
CA LEU A 66 -0.05 -5.77 8.77
C LEU A 66 1.03 -6.08 9.81
N LEU A 67 1.25 -5.20 10.79
CA LEU A 67 2.18 -5.43 11.89
C LEU A 67 1.77 -6.60 12.80
N GLN A 68 0.47 -6.80 13.04
CA GLN A 68 -0.03 -7.95 13.80
C GLN A 68 0.18 -9.27 13.05
N TYR A 69 0.07 -9.25 11.71
CA TYR A 69 0.27 -10.41 10.84
C TYR A 69 1.73 -10.59 10.38
N GLN A 70 2.72 -10.04 11.09
CA GLN A 70 4.13 -10.11 10.67
C GLN A 70 4.65 -11.53 10.42
N THR A 71 4.10 -12.54 11.11
CA THR A 71 4.49 -13.95 10.97
C THR A 71 4.12 -14.54 9.61
N TYR A 72 3.22 -13.89 8.89
CA TYR A 72 2.76 -14.28 7.56
C TYR A 72 3.48 -13.55 6.43
N TRP A 73 4.32 -12.56 6.74
CA TRP A 73 5.13 -11.87 5.75
C TRP A 73 6.09 -12.84 5.06
N ARG A 74 6.12 -12.80 3.72
CA ARG A 74 6.95 -13.68 2.89
C ARG A 74 7.97 -12.92 2.08
N SER A 75 7.54 -11.82 1.48
CA SER A 75 8.39 -10.96 0.68
C SER A 75 7.89 -9.53 0.76
N ALA A 76 8.77 -8.58 0.49
CA ALA A 76 8.40 -7.19 0.35
C ALA A 76 9.27 -6.51 -0.70
N ALA A 77 8.79 -5.36 -1.15
CA ALA A 77 9.52 -4.43 -1.97
C ALA A 77 9.03 -3.02 -1.68
N ASN A 78 9.84 -2.03 -1.99
CA ASN A 78 9.41 -0.65 -2.03
C ASN A 78 10.10 0.09 -3.16
N GLU A 79 9.42 1.10 -3.67
CA GLU A 79 9.95 2.03 -4.65
C GLU A 79 9.42 3.43 -4.33
N GLY A 80 10.01 4.43 -4.97
CA GLY A 80 9.70 5.81 -4.68
C GLY A 80 10.91 6.71 -4.81
N ASP A 81 10.67 8.01 -4.70
CA ASP A 81 11.71 9.02 -4.72
C ASP A 81 11.24 10.28 -3.97
N ALA A 82 12.19 11.14 -3.66
CA ALA A 82 11.94 12.44 -3.09
C ALA A 82 11.93 13.53 -4.17
N VAL A 83 10.86 14.33 -4.15
CA VAL A 83 10.65 15.45 -5.07
C VAL A 83 10.57 16.76 -4.28
N TRP A 84 10.75 17.89 -4.97
CA TRP A 84 10.81 19.23 -4.34
C TRP A 84 9.64 20.12 -4.76
N ASN A 85 8.58 19.51 -5.29
CA ASN A 85 7.39 20.18 -5.77
C ASN A 85 6.17 19.31 -5.51
N GLU A 86 5.10 19.90 -4.99
CA GLU A 86 3.86 19.19 -4.66
C GLU A 86 3.14 18.67 -5.92
N GLY A 87 3.16 19.42 -7.02
CA GLY A 87 2.61 18.97 -8.30
C GLY A 87 3.36 17.76 -8.85
N GLU A 88 4.70 17.78 -8.79
CA GLU A 88 5.54 16.63 -9.17
C GLU A 88 5.25 15.40 -8.30
N ALA A 89 5.02 15.60 -6.99
CA ALA A 89 4.62 14.53 -6.09
C ALA A 89 3.25 13.94 -6.48
N GLY A 90 2.28 14.80 -6.82
CA GLY A 90 0.96 14.39 -7.28
C GLY A 90 1.00 13.61 -8.60
N ASP A 91 1.79 14.08 -9.56
CA ASP A 91 2.00 13.40 -10.84
C ASP A 91 2.63 12.01 -10.62
N TYR A 92 3.63 11.91 -9.73
CA TYR A 92 4.28 10.64 -9.45
C TYR A 92 3.34 9.64 -8.75
N VAL A 93 2.53 10.11 -7.78
CA VAL A 93 1.49 9.26 -7.16
C VAL A 93 0.52 8.73 -8.22
N ASN A 94 0.10 9.56 -9.18
CA ASN A 94 -0.82 9.15 -10.24
C ASN A 94 -0.19 8.14 -11.22
N GLU A 95 1.11 8.25 -11.48
CA GLU A 95 1.85 7.25 -12.25
C GLU A 95 1.85 5.90 -11.53
N LEU A 96 2.20 5.88 -10.24
CA LEU A 96 2.19 4.68 -9.40
C LEU A 96 0.79 4.07 -9.27
N PHE A 97 -0.25 4.91 -9.16
CA PHE A 97 -1.64 4.49 -9.18
C PHE A 97 -1.99 3.76 -10.48
N THR A 98 -1.69 4.41 -11.61
CA THR A 98 -2.03 3.88 -12.94
C THR A 98 -1.30 2.56 -13.17
N ASP A 99 -0.05 2.46 -12.76
CA ASP A 99 0.72 1.24 -12.83
C ASP A 99 0.14 0.13 -11.93
N SER A 100 -0.21 0.43 -10.67
CA SER A 100 -0.89 -0.52 -9.78
C SER A 100 -2.23 -1.00 -10.35
N ALA A 101 -3.03 -0.10 -10.91
CA ALA A 101 -4.34 -0.43 -11.47
C ALA A 101 -4.24 -1.20 -12.81
N GLN A 102 -3.21 -0.94 -13.61
CA GLN A 102 -2.99 -1.64 -14.89
C GLN A 102 -2.41 -3.03 -14.71
N ARG A 103 -1.46 -3.19 -13.78
CA ARG A 103 -0.84 -4.49 -13.51
C ARG A 103 -1.80 -5.45 -12.81
N TYR A 104 -2.77 -4.93 -12.08
CA TYR A 104 -3.56 -5.72 -11.16
C TYR A 104 -5.00 -5.24 -11.21
N LEU A 105 -5.96 -6.16 -11.39
CA LEU A 105 -7.41 -5.96 -11.27
C LEU A 105 -7.82 -5.58 -9.82
N SER A 106 -7.05 -4.71 -9.16
CA SER A 106 -7.05 -4.36 -7.74
C SER A 106 -8.02 -3.25 -7.39
N ALA A 107 -8.75 -2.70 -8.37
CA ALA A 107 -9.88 -1.86 -8.04
C ALA A 107 -10.95 -2.77 -7.40
N PRO A 108 -11.52 -2.41 -6.24
CA PRO A 108 -12.69 -3.11 -5.73
C PRO A 108 -13.84 -2.89 -6.73
N GLU A 109 -14.02 -3.81 -7.68
CA GLU A 109 -15.26 -3.93 -8.42
C GLU A 109 -16.29 -4.50 -7.45
N LEU A 110 -17.14 -3.61 -6.91
CA LEU A 110 -18.34 -4.00 -6.18
C LEU A 110 -19.20 -4.85 -7.12
N GLU A 111 -19.14 -6.17 -6.95
CA GLU A 111 -20.06 -7.06 -7.65
C GLU A 111 -21.49 -6.70 -7.23
N THR A 112 -22.25 -6.15 -8.18
CA THR A 112 -23.71 -6.15 -8.16
C THR A 112 -24.17 -7.52 -8.68
N GLY A 113 -23.85 -8.58 -7.94
CA GLY A 113 -24.11 -9.96 -8.33
C GLY A 113 -25.02 -10.66 -7.33
N THR A 114 -26.25 -10.95 -7.74
CA THR A 114 -27.28 -11.69 -7.00
C THR A 114 -26.80 -13.03 -6.45
N GLU A 115 -26.65 -13.13 -5.13
CA GLU A 115 -26.46 -14.41 -4.43
C GLU A 115 -27.74 -15.24 -4.49
N SER A 116 -27.65 -16.42 -5.12
CA SER A 116 -28.68 -17.47 -4.99
C SER A 116 -28.38 -18.29 -3.73
N PRO A 117 -29.35 -18.49 -2.82
CA PRO A 117 -29.11 -19.17 -1.56
C PRO A 117 -29.30 -20.68 -1.76
N ASN A 118 -28.24 -21.44 -2.08
CA ASN A 118 -28.12 -22.89 -1.81
C ASN A 118 -26.90 -23.52 -2.52
N ASP A 119 -25.69 -23.11 -2.18
CA ASP A 119 -24.54 -24.01 -2.27
C ASP A 119 -23.66 -23.77 -1.04
N GLU A 120 -23.23 -24.85 -0.38
CA GLU A 120 -22.17 -24.83 0.64
C GLU A 120 -20.88 -24.35 -0.05
N LEU A 121 -20.71 -23.02 -0.11
CA LEU A 121 -19.59 -22.33 -0.73
C LEU A 121 -18.33 -22.56 0.11
N THR A 122 -17.59 -23.63 -0.17
CA THR A 122 -16.17 -23.69 0.16
C THR A 122 -15.45 -22.67 -0.71
N LEU A 123 -15.39 -21.42 -0.25
CA LEU A 123 -14.58 -20.39 -0.88
C LEU A 123 -13.10 -20.79 -0.78
N PRO A 124 -12.32 -20.73 -1.88
CA PRO A 124 -10.88 -20.94 -1.81
C PRO A 124 -10.26 -20.03 -0.77
N VAL A 125 -9.43 -20.57 0.12
CA VAL A 125 -8.65 -19.77 1.05
C VAL A 125 -7.53 -19.13 0.24
N THR A 126 -7.53 -17.80 0.11
CA THR A 126 -6.48 -17.06 -0.57
C THR A 126 -5.13 -17.36 0.09
N GLN A 127 -4.25 -18.08 -0.61
CA GLN A 127 -2.94 -18.48 -0.06
C GLN A 127 -1.93 -17.34 -0.07
N ASN A 128 -2.01 -16.43 -1.05
CA ASN A 128 -1.12 -15.28 -1.21
C ASN A 128 -1.95 -14.00 -1.29
N LEU A 129 -1.54 -13.00 -0.51
CA LEU A 129 -2.13 -11.66 -0.50
C LEU A 129 -1.03 -10.63 -0.68
N ILE A 130 -1.17 -9.77 -1.68
CA ILE A 130 -0.34 -8.58 -1.85
C ILE A 130 -1.10 -7.37 -1.38
N VAL A 131 -0.49 -6.59 -0.48
CA VAL A 131 -0.95 -5.26 -0.10
C VAL A 131 0.01 -4.23 -0.67
N MET A 132 -0.51 -3.30 -1.46
CA MET A 132 0.21 -2.19 -2.07
C MET A 132 -0.23 -0.89 -1.39
N ILE A 133 0.72 -0.19 -0.79
CA ILE A 133 0.46 1.08 -0.11
C ILE A 133 1.26 2.16 -0.83
N THR A 134 0.58 3.10 -1.48
CA THR A 134 1.20 4.28 -2.08
C THR A 134 0.89 5.49 -1.21
N ILE A 135 1.92 6.25 -0.84
CA ILE A 135 1.75 7.51 -0.13
C ILE A 135 2.63 8.62 -0.71
N ALA A 136 2.16 9.85 -0.56
CA ALA A 136 3.01 11.03 -0.57
C ALA A 136 3.01 11.67 0.81
N ALA A 137 4.18 12.10 1.29
CA ALA A 137 4.33 12.76 2.57
C ALA A 137 5.26 13.97 2.49
N GLU A 138 4.94 15.02 3.24
CA GLU A 138 5.81 16.19 3.35
C GLU A 138 7.02 15.90 4.24
N GLY A 139 8.21 16.34 3.80
CA GLY A 139 9.48 16.28 4.52
C GLY A 139 10.32 15.05 4.21
N GLU A 140 11.30 14.80 5.09
CA GLU A 140 12.14 13.59 5.05
C GLU A 140 11.51 12.49 5.90
N VAL A 141 11.60 11.26 5.40
CA VAL A 141 11.17 10.05 6.11
C VAL A 141 12.18 8.94 5.85
N PRO A 142 13.36 8.98 6.52
CA PRO A 142 14.46 8.04 6.25
C PRO A 142 14.05 6.56 6.32
N GLU A 143 13.08 6.24 7.18
CA GLU A 143 12.54 4.90 7.36
C GLU A 143 11.79 4.35 6.13
N LEU A 144 11.41 5.20 5.18
CA LEU A 144 10.71 4.82 3.94
C LEU A 144 11.54 5.06 2.67
N GLU A 145 12.70 5.69 2.82
CA GLU A 145 13.64 6.01 1.73
C GLU A 145 14.80 5.01 1.65
N THR A 146 14.66 3.87 2.32
CA THR A 146 15.59 2.75 2.32
C THR A 146 14.94 1.50 1.76
N ASP A 147 15.72 0.44 1.55
CA ASP A 147 15.19 -0.86 1.16
C ASP A 147 14.41 -1.48 2.33
N LEU A 148 13.14 -1.80 2.08
CA LEU A 148 12.23 -2.39 3.05
C LEU A 148 12.12 -3.91 2.96
N ALA A 149 12.92 -4.57 2.10
CA ALA A 149 13.04 -6.02 2.03
C ALA A 149 13.82 -6.63 3.22
N ASP A 150 13.52 -6.18 4.44
CA ASP A 150 13.99 -6.74 5.70
C ASP A 150 12.87 -6.62 6.74
N LEU A 151 12.67 -7.65 7.57
CA LEU A 151 11.58 -7.70 8.55
C LEU A 151 11.56 -6.47 9.48
N ARG A 152 12.72 -5.99 9.93
CA ARG A 152 12.80 -4.84 10.84
C ARG A 152 12.61 -3.54 10.08
N ALA A 153 13.18 -3.42 8.89
CA ALA A 153 12.99 -2.27 8.01
C ALA A 153 11.50 -2.09 7.69
N LEU A 154 10.83 -3.14 7.22
CA LEU A 154 9.40 -3.11 6.92
C LEU A 154 8.54 -2.75 8.13
N ALA A 155 8.78 -3.37 9.28
CA ALA A 155 8.06 -3.04 10.51
C ALA A 155 8.28 -1.59 10.96
N THR A 156 9.47 -1.05 10.73
CA THR A 156 9.81 0.35 11.03
C THR A 156 9.13 1.29 10.04
N GLY A 157 9.13 0.96 8.75
CA GLY A 157 8.42 1.69 7.69
C GLY A 157 6.92 1.78 7.95
N LEU A 158 6.26 0.66 8.29
CA LEU A 158 4.83 0.66 8.63
C LEU A 158 4.50 1.55 9.84
N LYS A 159 5.37 1.57 10.86
CA LYS A 159 5.22 2.48 12.00
C LYS A 159 5.47 3.94 11.61
N ALA A 160 6.40 4.19 10.70
CA ALA A 160 6.65 5.52 10.17
C ALA A 160 5.41 6.06 9.43
N ILE A 161 4.74 5.23 8.61
CA ILE A 161 3.49 5.57 7.94
C ILE A 161 2.40 5.97 8.95
N ILE A 162 2.21 5.17 10.00
CA ILE A 162 1.26 5.48 11.09
C ILE A 162 1.59 6.83 11.73
N ASN A 163 2.87 7.09 12.01
CA ASN A 163 3.31 8.36 12.60
C ASN A 163 3.10 9.55 11.66
N LEU A 164 3.24 9.37 10.34
CA LEU A 164 2.96 10.44 9.37
C LEU A 164 1.50 10.86 9.39
N GLN A 165 0.58 9.91 9.56
CA GLN A 165 -0.83 10.24 9.72
C GLN A 165 -1.08 11.03 11.02
N TYR A 166 -0.53 10.59 12.15
CA TYR A 166 -0.67 11.34 13.41
C TYR A 166 -0.04 12.74 13.39
N GLN A 167 0.93 12.96 12.51
CA GLN A 167 1.57 14.25 12.29
C GLN A 167 0.87 15.09 11.20
N GLU A 168 -0.19 14.57 10.57
CA GLU A 168 -0.90 15.22 9.46
C GLU A 168 0.03 15.57 8.28
N ARG A 169 1.05 14.72 8.05
CA ARG A 169 2.08 14.91 7.01
C ARG A 169 1.78 14.17 5.71
N LEU A 170 0.79 13.30 5.69
CA LEU A 170 0.35 12.63 4.48
C LEU A 170 -0.31 13.65 3.53
N ARG A 171 -0.08 13.50 2.24
CA ARG A 171 -0.57 14.36 1.16
C ARG A 171 -1.32 13.59 0.09
N ALA A 172 -1.02 12.30 -0.04
CA ALA A 172 -1.79 11.36 -0.84
C ALA A 172 -1.70 9.97 -0.20
N ILE A 173 -2.78 9.20 -0.29
CA ILE A 173 -2.89 7.84 0.22
C ILE A 173 -3.65 7.02 -0.80
N GLN A 174 -3.10 5.86 -1.16
CA GLN A 174 -3.78 4.87 -1.97
C GLN A 174 -3.42 3.49 -1.45
N ILE A 175 -4.43 2.61 -1.40
CA ILE A 175 -4.27 1.24 -0.97
C ILE A 175 -4.88 0.35 -2.05
N HIS A 176 -4.06 -0.54 -2.59
CA HIS A 176 -4.49 -1.60 -3.49
C HIS A 176 -4.13 -2.94 -2.89
N PHE A 177 -4.84 -3.99 -3.27
CA PHE A 177 -4.51 -5.34 -2.86
C PHE A 177 -4.94 -6.37 -3.90
N SER A 178 -4.27 -7.50 -3.89
CA SER A 178 -4.51 -8.62 -4.80
C SER A 178 -4.42 -9.94 -4.05
N PRO A 179 -5.39 -10.86 -4.20
CA PRO A 179 -6.60 -10.71 -5.00
C PRO A 179 -7.60 -9.71 -4.38
N SER A 180 -8.36 -9.02 -5.22
CA SER A 180 -9.30 -7.97 -4.81
C SER A 180 -10.70 -8.50 -4.43
N ARG A 181 -11.06 -9.72 -4.87
CA ARG A 181 -12.33 -10.37 -4.53
C ARG A 181 -12.15 -11.54 -3.56
N LEU A 182 -13.14 -11.73 -2.71
CA LEU A 182 -13.20 -12.90 -1.84
C LEU A 182 -13.44 -14.16 -2.69
N GLY A 183 -12.59 -15.16 -2.50
CA GLY A 183 -12.64 -16.41 -3.27
C GLY A 183 -11.78 -16.42 -4.53
N ASP A 184 -11.21 -15.28 -4.92
CA ASP A 184 -10.14 -15.24 -5.90
C ASP A 184 -8.82 -15.73 -5.25
N GLU A 185 -8.00 -16.40 -6.05
CA GLU A 185 -6.69 -16.91 -5.63
C GLU A 185 -5.59 -16.24 -6.44
N LEU A 186 -4.56 -15.74 -5.76
CA LEU A 186 -3.30 -15.37 -6.37
C LEU A 186 -2.34 -16.56 -6.27
N SER A 187 -2.14 -17.26 -7.39
CA SER A 187 -1.24 -18.42 -7.42
C SER A 187 0.23 -18.01 -7.36
N SER A 188 1.13 -18.94 -7.03
CA SER A 188 2.58 -18.67 -7.03
C SER A 188 3.12 -18.31 -8.41
N ASP A 189 2.56 -18.86 -9.50
CA ASP A 189 2.97 -18.52 -10.86
C ASP A 189 2.56 -17.08 -11.21
N GLN A 190 1.33 -16.67 -10.87
CA GLN A 190 0.86 -15.30 -11.03
C GLN A 190 1.64 -14.32 -10.17
N LEU A 191 2.03 -14.74 -8.95
CA LEU A 191 2.88 -13.94 -8.08
C LEU A 191 4.22 -13.62 -8.75
N LEU A 192 4.88 -14.63 -9.33
CA LEU A 192 6.16 -14.45 -10.01
C LEU A 192 6.03 -13.65 -11.31
N GLU A 193 4.93 -13.82 -12.05
CA GLU A 193 4.68 -13.10 -13.30
C GLU A 193 4.38 -11.61 -13.05
N PHE A 194 3.53 -11.31 -12.07
CA PHE A 194 3.02 -9.95 -11.87
C PHE A 194 3.77 -9.16 -10.81
N TYR A 195 4.52 -9.79 -9.90
CA TYR A 195 5.27 -9.11 -8.84
C TYR A 195 6.76 -9.49 -8.82
N PRO A 196 7.49 -9.33 -9.95
CA PRO A 196 8.91 -9.70 -10.03
C PRO A 196 9.83 -8.88 -9.12
N GLU A 197 9.37 -7.74 -8.60
CA GLU A 197 10.11 -6.87 -7.67
C GLU A 197 10.18 -7.40 -6.24
N LEU A 198 9.32 -8.35 -5.86
CA LEU A 198 9.25 -8.85 -4.49
C LEU A 198 10.52 -9.61 -4.09
N ILE A 199 11.10 -9.21 -2.95
CA ILE A 199 12.29 -9.83 -2.37
C ILE A 199 11.89 -10.60 -1.11
N PRO A 200 12.29 -11.88 -0.95
CA PRO A 200 12.01 -12.67 0.26
C PRO A 200 12.55 -12.03 1.55
N LEU A 201 11.76 -12.10 2.63
CA LEU A 201 12.05 -11.54 3.97
C LEU A 201 12.69 -12.56 4.94
#